data_AF-A0A2R4CA78-F1
#
_entry.id   AF-A0A2R4CA78-F1
#
_cell.length_a   1.000
_cell.length_b   1.000
_cell.length_c   1.000
_cell.angle_alpha   90.00
_cell.angle_beta   90.00
_cell.angle_gamma   90.00
#
_symmetry.space_group_name_H-M   'P 1'
#
loop_
_entity.id
_entity.type
_entity.pdbx_description
1 polymer ?
#
loop_
_entity_poly.entity_id
_entity_poly.type
_entity_poly.pdbx_seq_one_letter_code
_entity_poly.pdbx_strand_id
1 'polypeptide(L)'
;MTDQTQARRARLGQLLGLAVLATGLAGCAGLAGPRDVDIPLAKLQRGLEQRFPIQQRALAVFDLQLAHPRLSLQRDNDRVALESDVVASTPLVRRALTGSVMLSGRLLVDNVRNAVVLADARIERFAIDGVDGALQGQLTAAGNVVIDRLVRDVPVYTFRPEDLRYGGVQFIPTAIRTTPTGLSVRVEPAK
;
A
#
# COMPACT_ATOMS: atom_id res chain seq x y z
N MET A 1 -33.15 82.26 -24.55
CA MET A 1 -32.48 81.26 -25.41
C MET A 1 -31.12 81.00 -24.79
N THR A 2 -30.72 79.73 -24.69
CA THR A 2 -29.54 79.17 -23.99
C THR A 2 -29.64 79.00 -22.47
N ASP A 3 -30.21 77.88 -21.99
CA ASP A 3 -29.53 77.05 -20.98
C ASP A 3 -30.15 75.64 -20.87
N GLN A 4 -29.91 74.81 -21.88
CA GLN A 4 -30.36 73.40 -21.94
C GLN A 4 -29.17 72.41 -21.91
N THR A 5 -27.97 72.91 -21.61
CA THR A 5 -26.72 72.17 -21.86
C THR A 5 -26.10 71.52 -20.63
N GLN A 6 -26.66 71.73 -19.43
CA GLN A 6 -26.00 71.33 -18.18
C GLN A 6 -26.45 69.96 -17.62
N ALA A 7 -27.56 69.41 -18.10
CA ALA A 7 -28.17 68.19 -17.55
C ALA A 7 -27.60 66.85 -18.07
N ARG A 8 -26.67 66.87 -19.04
CA ARG A 8 -26.16 65.63 -19.70
C ARG A 8 -24.82 65.11 -19.18
N ARG A 9 -24.10 65.87 -18.35
CA ARG A 9 -22.78 65.48 -17.83
C ARG A 9 -22.81 64.72 -16.49
N ALA A 10 -23.95 64.68 -15.81
CA ALA A 10 -24.09 64.06 -14.50
C ALA A 10 -24.50 62.57 -14.52
N ARG A 11 -24.53 61.92 -15.70
CA ARG A 11 -24.96 60.52 -15.86
C ARG A 11 -23.84 59.58 -16.36
N LEU A 12 -22.59 59.92 -16.09
CA LEU A 12 -21.44 59.07 -16.46
C LEU A 12 -20.53 58.69 -15.28
N GLY A 13 -20.97 58.93 -14.04
CA GLY A 13 -20.18 58.68 -12.83
C GLY A 13 -20.69 57.54 -11.92
N GLN A 14 -21.71 56.78 -12.34
CA GLN A 14 -22.44 55.85 -11.46
C GLN A 14 -22.38 54.37 -11.84
N LEU A 15 -21.46 53.95 -12.71
CA LEU A 15 -21.29 52.54 -13.10
C LEU A 15 -19.92 51.92 -12.75
N LEU A 16 -19.12 52.58 -11.89
CA LEU A 16 -17.75 52.14 -11.57
C LEU A 16 -17.54 51.72 -10.11
N GLY A 17 -18.61 51.55 -9.31
CA GLY A 17 -18.50 51.39 -7.86
C GLY A 17 -18.71 50.01 -7.26
N LEU A 18 -19.08 48.97 -8.03
CA LEU A 18 -19.57 47.70 -7.43
C LEU A 18 -18.91 46.39 -7.92
N ALA A 19 -17.73 46.46 -8.55
CA ALA A 19 -17.13 45.28 -9.20
C ALA A 19 -15.83 44.74 -8.57
N VAL A 20 -15.41 45.18 -7.36
CA VAL A 20 -14.05 44.89 -6.85
C VAL A 20 -13.98 43.90 -5.67
N LEU A 21 -15.09 43.43 -5.09
CA LEU A 21 -15.03 42.64 -3.85
C LEU A 21 -15.25 41.12 -3.97
N ALA A 22 -15.25 40.55 -5.20
CA ALA A 22 -15.49 39.12 -5.40
C ALA A 22 -14.25 38.27 -5.74
N THR A 23 -13.04 38.85 -5.78
CA THR A 23 -11.80 38.11 -6.09
C THR A 23 -10.98 37.86 -4.84
N GLY A 24 -11.29 36.81 -4.07
CA GLY A 24 -10.54 36.53 -2.84
C GLY A 24 -10.62 35.13 -2.23
N LEU A 25 -11.23 34.13 -2.88
CA LEU A 25 -11.31 32.76 -2.31
C LEU A 25 -10.55 31.68 -3.10
N ALA A 26 -9.82 32.03 -4.16
CA ALA A 26 -8.99 31.07 -4.90
C ALA A 26 -7.56 31.05 -4.33
N GLY A 27 -7.34 30.43 -3.16
CA GLY A 27 -6.01 30.49 -2.51
C GLY A 27 -5.57 29.32 -1.63
N CYS A 28 -6.40 28.34 -1.31
CA CYS A 28 -5.98 27.25 -0.40
C CYS A 28 -5.54 25.96 -1.11
N ALA A 29 -5.73 25.84 -2.43
CA ALA A 29 -5.37 24.63 -3.16
C ALA A 29 -3.85 24.44 -3.36
N GLY A 30 -3.07 25.54 -3.31
CA GLY A 30 -1.61 25.51 -3.50
C GLY A 30 -0.77 25.32 -2.24
N LEU A 31 -1.39 25.19 -1.06
CA LEU A 31 -0.68 25.11 0.23
C LEU A 31 -0.57 23.68 0.79
N ALA A 32 -1.09 22.69 0.07
CA ALA A 32 -0.95 21.29 0.44
C ALA A 32 0.49 20.84 0.09
N GLY A 33 1.37 20.76 1.08
CA GLY A 33 2.75 20.26 0.90
C GLY A 33 2.87 18.74 1.11
N PRO A 34 4.05 18.16 0.83
CA PRO A 34 4.36 16.79 1.19
C PRO A 34 4.17 16.54 2.70
N ARG A 35 3.73 15.35 3.07
CA ARG A 35 3.58 14.96 4.47
C ARG A 35 3.81 13.48 4.67
N ASP A 36 4.14 13.10 5.90
CA ASP A 36 4.28 11.70 6.28
C ASP A 36 3.00 11.20 6.96
N VAL A 37 2.57 9.99 6.60
CA VAL A 37 1.42 9.27 7.18
C VAL A 37 1.93 7.98 7.80
N ASP A 38 1.69 7.81 9.09
CA ASP A 38 2.12 6.62 9.81
C ASP A 38 1.03 5.54 9.81
N ILE A 39 1.44 4.33 9.45
CA ILE A 39 0.62 3.12 9.41
C ILE A 39 1.14 2.16 10.49
N PRO A 40 0.40 1.98 11.60
CA PRO A 40 0.84 1.08 12.68
C PRO A 40 0.97 -0.37 12.21
N LEU A 41 1.92 -1.12 12.79
CA LEU A 41 2.12 -2.55 12.49
C LEU A 41 0.83 -3.36 12.64
N ALA A 42 0.02 -3.07 13.66
CA ALA A 42 -1.27 -3.73 13.87
C ALA A 42 -2.29 -3.47 12.74
N LYS A 43 -2.18 -2.35 12.01
CA LYS A 43 -3.04 -2.10 10.83
C LYS A 43 -2.56 -2.92 9.63
N LEU A 44 -1.25 -3.05 9.44
CA LEU A 44 -0.65 -3.88 8.39
C LEU A 44 -0.96 -5.37 8.61
N GLN A 45 -0.76 -5.84 9.84
CA GLN A 45 -1.09 -7.21 10.26
C GLN A 45 -2.55 -7.56 9.94
N ARG A 46 -3.50 -6.71 10.34
CA ARG A 46 -4.93 -6.91 10.03
C ARG A 46 -5.22 -6.91 8.54
N GLY A 47 -4.58 -6.02 7.78
CA GLY A 47 -4.73 -5.97 6.32
C GLY A 47 -4.25 -7.27 5.66
N LEU A 48 -3.16 -7.85 6.17
CA LEU A 48 -2.63 -9.11 5.72
C LEU A 48 -3.54 -10.29 6.11
N GLU A 49 -4.00 -10.35 7.36
CA GLU A 49 -4.91 -11.40 7.87
C GLU A 49 -6.16 -11.57 7.01
N GLN A 50 -6.70 -10.49 6.47
CA GLN A 50 -7.86 -10.53 5.57
C GLN A 50 -7.63 -11.29 4.26
N ARG A 51 -6.37 -11.55 3.90
CA ARG A 51 -5.98 -12.31 2.70
C ARG A 51 -5.73 -13.78 2.98
N PHE A 52 -5.63 -14.16 4.26
CA PHE A 52 -5.34 -15.54 4.67
C PHE A 52 -6.64 -16.28 5.01
N PRO A 53 -6.68 -17.62 4.83
CA PRO A 53 -5.60 -18.47 4.34
C PRO A 53 -5.35 -18.30 2.82
N ILE A 54 -4.11 -18.45 2.40
CA ILE A 54 -3.73 -18.41 0.98
C ILE A 54 -3.44 -19.83 0.50
N GLN A 55 -4.05 -20.22 -0.62
CA GLN A 55 -3.81 -21.50 -1.26
C GLN A 55 -3.10 -21.28 -2.60
N GLN A 56 -1.99 -21.99 -2.80
CA GLN A 56 -1.16 -21.85 -3.99
C GLN A 56 -0.69 -23.22 -4.46
N ARG A 57 -0.84 -23.47 -5.77
CA ARG A 57 -0.30 -24.66 -6.41
C ARG A 57 1.06 -24.38 -7.02
N ALA A 58 2.06 -25.18 -6.69
CA ALA A 58 3.39 -25.09 -7.23
C ALA A 58 3.82 -26.40 -7.91
N LEU A 59 4.62 -26.26 -8.96
CA LEU A 59 5.19 -27.39 -9.72
C LEU A 59 4.12 -28.42 -10.18
N ALA A 60 2.89 -27.97 -10.41
CA ALA A 60 1.71 -28.76 -10.77
C ALA A 60 1.25 -29.84 -9.76
N VAL A 61 2.06 -30.19 -8.74
CA VAL A 61 1.80 -31.33 -7.85
C VAL A 61 1.76 -31.00 -6.36
N PHE A 62 2.26 -29.81 -5.97
CA PHE A 62 2.25 -29.37 -4.58
C PHE A 62 1.17 -28.33 -4.38
N ASP A 63 0.23 -28.62 -3.49
CA ASP A 63 -0.73 -27.64 -2.99
C ASP A 63 -0.22 -27.15 -1.63
N LEU A 64 0.07 -25.86 -1.53
CA LEU A 64 0.54 -25.19 -0.33
C LEU A 64 -0.56 -24.27 0.18
N GLN A 65 -0.92 -24.44 1.45
CA GLN A 65 -1.80 -23.54 2.17
C GLN A 65 -1.01 -22.82 3.26
N LEU A 66 -1.05 -21.49 3.25
CA LEU A 66 -0.44 -20.64 4.26
C LEU A 66 -1.53 -20.08 5.18
N ALA A 67 -1.28 -20.10 6.49
CA ALA A 67 -2.22 -19.67 7.51
C ALA A 67 -1.50 -18.93 8.66
N HIS A 68 -2.28 -18.20 9.47
CA HIS A 68 -1.80 -17.47 10.66
C HIS A 68 -0.57 -16.58 10.38
N PRO A 69 -0.69 -15.61 9.45
CA PRO A 69 0.43 -14.73 9.13
C PRO A 69 0.84 -13.92 10.35
N ARG A 70 2.14 -13.74 10.56
CA ARG A 70 2.72 -12.86 11.59
C ARG A 70 3.74 -11.94 10.95
N LEU A 71 3.38 -10.66 10.81
CA LEU A 71 4.21 -9.62 10.25
C LEU A 71 5.10 -8.98 11.34
N SER A 72 6.37 -8.79 11.04
CA SER A 72 7.31 -8.04 11.86
C SER A 72 8.17 -7.12 11.01
N LEU A 73 8.61 -6.02 11.62
CA LEU A 73 9.45 -5.02 10.97
C LEU A 73 10.91 -5.36 11.23
N GLN A 74 11.73 -5.36 10.18
CA GLN A 74 13.18 -5.46 10.33
C GLN A 74 13.74 -4.04 10.42
N ARG A 75 14.50 -3.78 11.49
CA ARG A 75 15.13 -2.47 11.69
C ARG A 75 16.15 -2.21 10.58
N ASP A 76 16.24 -0.96 10.16
CA ASP A 76 17.36 -0.41 9.38
C ASP A 76 17.55 -0.95 7.95
N ASN A 77 16.50 -1.46 7.30
CA ASN A 77 16.65 -1.95 5.92
C ASN A 77 15.41 -1.80 5.01
N ASP A 78 14.36 -1.10 5.44
CA ASP A 78 13.06 -1.04 4.73
C ASP A 78 12.49 -2.43 4.41
N ARG A 79 12.79 -3.40 5.28
CA ARG A 79 12.39 -4.80 5.13
C ARG A 79 11.41 -5.22 6.22
N VAL A 80 10.56 -6.15 5.85
CA VAL A 80 9.65 -6.84 6.76
C VAL A 80 9.93 -8.33 6.73
N ALA A 81 9.64 -9.02 7.84
CA ALA A 81 9.56 -10.46 7.90
C ALA A 81 8.10 -10.88 8.04
N LEU A 82 7.73 -11.95 7.35
CA LEU A 82 6.43 -12.60 7.47
C LEU A 82 6.67 -14.06 7.81
N GLU A 83 6.15 -14.48 8.96
CA GLU A 83 6.09 -15.88 9.35
C GLU A 83 4.66 -16.40 9.18
N SER A 84 4.51 -17.66 8.77
CA SER A 84 3.20 -18.28 8.55
C SER A 84 3.31 -19.79 8.75
N ASP A 85 2.22 -20.39 9.23
CA ASP A 85 2.07 -21.83 9.24
C ASP A 85 1.81 -22.33 7.81
N VAL A 86 2.38 -23.48 7.46
CA VAL A 86 2.23 -24.09 6.14
C VAL A 86 1.64 -25.48 6.27
N VAL A 87 0.64 -25.76 5.44
CA VAL A 87 0.17 -27.11 5.16
C VAL A 87 0.44 -27.42 3.69
N ALA A 88 1.23 -28.45 3.44
CA ALA A 88 1.55 -28.93 2.11
C ALA A 88 0.89 -30.29 1.85
N SER A 89 0.35 -30.48 0.66
CA SER A 89 -0.18 -31.76 0.19
C SER A 89 0.28 -32.06 -1.23
N THR A 90 0.43 -33.34 -1.54
CA THR A 90 0.78 -33.83 -2.87
C THR A 90 0.13 -35.19 -3.12
N PRO A 91 -0.27 -35.53 -4.36
CA PRO A 91 -0.83 -36.84 -4.67
C PRO A 91 0.06 -38.04 -4.28
N LEU A 92 1.37 -37.81 -4.16
CA LEU A 92 2.35 -38.84 -3.81
C LEU A 92 2.32 -39.21 -2.31
N VAL A 93 1.84 -38.32 -1.45
CA VAL A 93 1.86 -38.47 0.01
C VAL A 93 0.42 -38.41 0.53
N ARG A 94 -0.04 -39.50 1.15
CA ARG A 94 -1.44 -39.64 1.61
C ARG A 94 -1.81 -38.80 2.84
N ARG A 95 -0.85 -38.09 3.44
CA ARG A 95 -1.05 -37.23 4.61
C ARG A 95 -0.73 -35.78 4.28
N ALA A 96 -1.41 -34.85 4.94
CA ALA A 96 -1.00 -33.46 4.95
C ALA A 96 0.33 -33.32 5.71
N LEU A 97 1.22 -32.49 5.17
CA LEU A 97 2.52 -32.18 5.74
C LEU A 97 2.44 -30.79 6.35
N THR A 98 2.73 -30.66 7.64
CA THR A 98 2.64 -29.39 8.36
C THR A 98 4.02 -28.81 8.63
N GLY A 99 4.11 -27.50 8.78
CA GLY A 99 5.31 -26.83 9.22
C GLY A 99 5.15 -25.32 9.18
N SER A 100 6.26 -24.61 8.93
CA SER A 100 6.27 -23.15 8.92
C SER A 100 7.21 -22.58 7.87
N VAL A 101 6.87 -21.38 7.41
CA VAL A 101 7.70 -20.58 6.51
C VAL A 101 7.94 -19.21 7.13
N MET A 102 9.18 -18.74 7.02
CA MET A 102 9.54 -17.36 7.26
C MET A 102 10.10 -16.79 5.96
N LEU A 103 9.50 -15.72 5.48
CA LEU A 103 9.98 -14.96 4.35
C LEU A 103 10.29 -13.52 4.76
N SER A 104 11.07 -12.84 3.95
CA SER A 104 11.37 -11.44 4.14
C SER A 104 11.41 -10.71 2.81
N GLY A 105 11.09 -9.42 2.80
CA GLY A 105 11.11 -8.61 1.58
C GLY A 105 11.17 -7.12 1.87
N ARG A 106 11.50 -6.33 0.86
CA ARG A 106 11.42 -4.86 0.89
C ARG A 106 10.00 -4.40 0.65
N LEU A 107 9.65 -3.23 1.17
CA LEU A 107 8.35 -2.60 0.90
C LEU A 107 8.49 -1.54 -0.19
N LEU A 108 7.61 -1.60 -1.19
CA LEU A 108 7.55 -0.63 -2.27
C LEU A 108 6.14 -0.04 -2.38
N VAL A 109 6.08 1.20 -2.85
CA VAL A 109 4.83 1.85 -3.25
C VAL A 109 4.45 1.36 -4.64
N ASP A 110 3.22 0.87 -4.79
CA ASP A 110 2.57 0.67 -6.07
C ASP A 110 1.50 1.76 -6.26
N ASN A 111 1.83 2.78 -7.05
CA ASN A 111 0.94 3.90 -7.34
C ASN A 111 -0.21 3.54 -8.27
N VAL A 112 -0.08 2.47 -9.06
CA VAL A 112 -1.17 2.01 -9.94
C VAL A 112 -2.27 1.37 -9.10
N ARG A 113 -1.88 0.56 -8.12
CA ARG A 113 -2.82 -0.12 -7.21
C ARG A 113 -3.14 0.67 -5.95
N ASN A 114 -2.53 1.85 -5.76
CA ASN A 114 -2.54 2.60 -4.50
C ASN A 114 -2.29 1.66 -3.31
N ALA A 115 -1.17 0.96 -3.33
CA ALA A 115 -0.86 -0.08 -2.38
C ALA A 115 0.61 -0.07 -1.95
N VAL A 116 0.87 -0.66 -0.79
CA VAL A 116 2.20 -1.10 -0.38
C VAL A 116 2.32 -2.58 -0.71
N VAL A 117 3.33 -2.93 -1.49
CA VAL A 117 3.60 -4.30 -1.94
C VAL A 117 4.94 -4.79 -1.40
N LEU A 118 5.07 -6.10 -1.29
CA LEU A 118 6.35 -6.73 -0.99
C LEU A 118 7.15 -6.86 -2.30
N ALA A 119 8.45 -6.59 -2.24
CA ALA A 119 9.41 -6.79 -3.33
C ALA A 119 10.68 -7.44 -2.78
N ASP A 120 11.54 -7.96 -3.67
CA ASP A 120 12.78 -8.66 -3.29
C ASP A 120 12.55 -9.70 -2.18
N ALA A 121 11.45 -10.44 -2.30
CA ALA A 121 11.08 -11.39 -1.28
C ALA A 121 11.89 -12.66 -1.42
N ARG A 122 12.28 -13.21 -0.27
CA ARG A 122 13.05 -14.44 -0.18
C ARG A 122 12.59 -15.26 1.00
N ILE A 123 12.65 -16.57 0.86
CA ILE A 123 12.45 -17.51 1.95
C ILE A 123 13.71 -17.48 2.82
N GLU A 124 13.53 -17.16 4.10
CA GLU A 124 14.59 -17.17 5.10
C GLU A 124 14.65 -18.52 5.81
N ARG A 125 13.48 -19.11 6.08
CA ARG A 125 13.33 -20.46 6.63
C ARG A 125 12.10 -21.12 6.04
N PHE A 126 12.21 -22.40 5.74
CA PHE A 126 11.07 -23.25 5.42
C PHE A 126 11.36 -24.63 5.96
N ALA A 127 10.52 -25.11 6.88
CA ALA A 127 10.64 -26.42 7.49
C ALA A 127 9.28 -27.10 7.48
N ILE A 128 9.27 -28.36 7.07
CA ILE A 128 8.11 -29.25 7.16
C ILE A 128 8.48 -30.39 8.09
N ASP A 129 7.54 -30.77 8.96
CA ASP A 129 7.78 -31.76 9.99
C ASP A 129 7.77 -33.18 9.42
N GLY A 130 8.75 -33.99 9.83
CA GLY A 130 8.77 -35.42 9.55
C GLY A 130 8.92 -35.80 8.07
N VAL A 131 9.57 -34.95 7.26
CA VAL A 131 9.98 -35.24 5.89
C VAL A 131 11.48 -35.46 5.80
N ASP A 132 11.92 -36.24 4.80
CA ASP A 132 13.34 -36.41 4.50
C ASP A 132 13.91 -35.20 3.73
N GLY A 133 15.24 -35.18 3.56
CA GLY A 133 15.93 -34.08 2.88
C GLY A 133 15.56 -33.92 1.40
N ALA A 134 15.21 -35.01 0.71
CA ALA A 134 14.85 -34.97 -0.70
C ALA A 134 13.49 -34.29 -0.90
N LEU A 135 12.48 -34.69 -0.13
CA LEU A 135 11.16 -34.07 -0.14
C LEU A 135 11.20 -32.63 0.38
N GLN A 136 11.99 -32.35 1.42
CA GLN A 136 12.21 -30.98 1.90
C GLN A 136 12.79 -30.07 0.80
N GLY A 137 13.74 -30.57 0.00
CA GLY A 137 14.29 -29.84 -1.14
C GLY A 137 13.24 -29.51 -2.21
N GLN A 138 12.38 -30.47 -2.55
CA GLN A 138 11.28 -30.26 -3.51
C GLN A 138 10.24 -29.26 -2.98
N LEU A 139 9.88 -29.35 -1.69
CA LEU A 139 8.98 -28.39 -1.04
C LEU A 139 9.57 -26.98 -1.05
N THR A 140 10.88 -26.85 -0.79
CA THR A 140 11.57 -25.56 -0.87
C THR A 140 11.51 -24.97 -2.28
N ALA A 141 11.74 -25.79 -3.32
CA ALA A 141 11.60 -25.35 -4.71
C ALA A 141 10.15 -24.95 -5.04
N ALA A 142 9.16 -25.68 -4.55
CA ALA A 142 7.75 -25.33 -4.68
C ALA A 142 7.43 -23.99 -3.99
N GLY A 143 7.94 -23.77 -2.78
CA GLY A 143 7.82 -22.51 -2.05
C GLY A 143 8.40 -21.31 -2.81
N ASN A 144 9.55 -21.48 -3.46
CA ASN A 144 10.15 -20.43 -4.30
C ASN A 144 9.28 -20.06 -5.50
N VAL A 145 8.57 -21.02 -6.10
CA VAL A 145 7.59 -20.71 -7.17
C VAL A 145 6.39 -19.94 -6.61
N VAL A 146 5.96 -20.25 -5.39
CA VAL A 146 4.84 -19.56 -4.74
C VAL A 146 5.20 -18.13 -4.37
N ILE A 147 6.39 -17.88 -3.78
CA ILE A 147 6.76 -16.54 -3.32
C ILE A 147 6.80 -15.54 -4.48
N ASP A 148 7.30 -15.94 -5.65
CA ASP A 148 7.32 -15.09 -6.84
C ASP A 148 5.92 -14.61 -7.24
N ARG A 149 4.89 -15.46 -7.05
CA ARG A 149 3.49 -15.08 -7.32
C ARG A 149 2.93 -14.20 -6.21
N LEU A 150 3.14 -14.56 -4.95
CA LEU A 150 2.64 -13.78 -3.81
C LEU A 150 3.15 -12.32 -3.83
N VAL A 151 4.41 -12.12 -4.17
CA VAL A 151 5.05 -10.80 -4.31
C VAL A 151 4.33 -9.93 -5.35
N ARG A 152 3.86 -10.52 -6.45
CA ARG A 152 3.17 -9.79 -7.50
C ARG A 152 1.71 -9.49 -7.12
N ASP A 153 1.04 -10.43 -6.46
CA ASP A 153 -0.42 -10.42 -6.39
C ASP A 153 -0.97 -9.95 -5.04
N VAL A 154 -0.20 -10.02 -3.95
CA VAL A 154 -0.70 -9.75 -2.59
C VAL A 154 -0.11 -8.44 -2.04
N PRO A 155 -0.90 -7.35 -1.98
CA PRO A 155 -0.47 -6.14 -1.30
C PRO A 155 -0.43 -6.38 0.22
N VAL A 156 0.57 -5.78 0.88
CA VAL A 156 0.68 -5.75 2.35
C VAL A 156 -0.31 -4.74 2.93
N TYR A 157 -0.57 -3.65 2.20
CA TYR A 157 -1.55 -2.64 2.58
C TYR A 157 -2.13 -1.99 1.33
N THR A 158 -3.42 -1.66 1.34
CA THR A 158 -4.07 -0.90 0.27
C THR A 158 -4.59 0.40 0.84
N PHE A 159 -4.22 1.53 0.23
CA PHE A 159 -4.75 2.83 0.59
C PHE A 159 -6.18 2.95 0.05
N ARG A 160 -7.10 3.36 0.92
CA ARG A 160 -8.43 3.75 0.45
C ARG A 160 -8.34 5.16 -0.16
N PRO A 161 -9.07 5.46 -1.23
CA PRO A 161 -9.04 6.79 -1.84
C PRO A 161 -9.29 7.93 -0.82
N GLU A 162 -10.20 7.71 0.12
CA GLU A 162 -10.51 8.66 1.19
C GLU A 162 -9.36 8.86 2.19
N ASP A 163 -8.51 7.86 2.40
CA ASP A 163 -7.34 7.97 3.28
C ASP A 163 -6.25 8.85 2.64
N LEU A 164 -6.31 9.08 1.33
CA LEU A 164 -5.38 9.90 0.55
C LEU A 164 -5.97 11.27 0.18
N ARG A 165 -7.13 11.66 0.74
CA ARG A 165 -7.77 12.94 0.42
C ARG A 165 -7.79 13.86 1.63
N TYR A 166 -7.10 15.00 1.55
CA TYR A 166 -7.01 15.96 2.65
C TYR A 166 -7.40 17.35 2.17
N GLY A 167 -8.35 18.00 2.85
CA GLY A 167 -8.77 19.37 2.51
C GLY A 167 -9.24 19.53 1.05
N GLY A 168 -9.80 18.48 0.46
CA GLY A 168 -10.22 18.48 -0.95
C GLY A 168 -9.12 18.14 -1.97
N VAL A 169 -7.85 18.05 -1.53
CA VAL A 169 -6.70 17.71 -2.36
C VAL A 169 -6.46 16.20 -2.33
N GLN A 170 -6.23 15.61 -3.51
CA GLN A 170 -5.84 14.21 -3.65
C GLN A 170 -4.33 14.10 -3.47
N PHE A 171 -3.89 13.11 -2.69
CA PHE A 171 -2.49 12.79 -2.50
C PHE A 171 -2.17 11.42 -3.09
N ILE A 172 -0.88 11.22 -3.39
CA ILE A 172 -0.31 9.94 -3.81
C ILE A 172 0.88 9.59 -2.91
N PRO A 173 1.06 8.31 -2.55
CA PRO A 173 2.26 7.87 -1.86
C PRO A 173 3.50 7.97 -2.77
N THR A 174 4.61 8.47 -2.26
CA THR A 174 5.86 8.66 -3.03
C THR A 174 7.06 7.96 -2.42
N ALA A 175 7.11 7.77 -1.10
CA ALA A 175 8.17 7.03 -0.43
C ALA A 175 7.64 6.28 0.80
N ILE A 176 8.34 5.21 1.19
CA ILE A 176 8.04 4.42 2.39
C ILE A 176 9.33 4.21 3.17
N ARG A 177 9.22 4.21 4.49
CA ARG A 177 10.27 3.73 5.40
C ARG A 177 9.67 2.86 6.49
N THR A 178 10.43 1.86 6.96
CA THR A 178 10.06 1.15 8.19
C THR A 178 10.39 2.00 9.41
N THR A 179 9.58 1.88 10.45
CA THR A 179 9.80 2.51 11.77
C THR A 179 9.71 1.43 12.85
N PRO A 180 10.09 1.71 14.11
CA PRO A 180 9.93 0.72 15.18
C PRO A 180 8.48 0.27 15.43
N THR A 181 7.48 1.07 15.04
CA THR A 181 6.06 0.84 15.36
C THR A 181 5.17 0.59 14.14
N GLY A 182 5.70 0.72 12.92
CA GLY A 182 4.91 0.64 11.69
C GLY A 182 5.66 1.10 10.46
N LEU A 183 4.92 1.62 9.48
CA LEU A 183 5.47 2.27 8.29
C LEU A 183 5.20 3.76 8.34
N SER A 184 6.14 4.54 7.85
CA SER A 184 5.90 5.94 7.56
C SER A 184 5.92 6.13 6.05
N VAL A 185 4.82 6.66 5.52
CA VAL A 185 4.59 6.81 4.09
C VAL A 185 4.58 8.29 3.77
N ARG A 186 5.50 8.73 2.92
CA ARG A 186 5.47 10.08 2.37
C ARG A 186 4.37 10.13 1.31
N VAL A 187 3.50 11.12 1.44
CA VAL A 187 2.46 11.42 0.45
C VAL A 187 2.63 12.85 -0.04
N GLU A 188 2.36 13.04 -1.33
CA GLU A 188 2.46 14.33 -2.01
C GLU A 188 1.16 14.63 -2.76
N PRO A 189 0.78 15.89 -2.96
CA PRO A 189 -0.35 16.23 -3.81
C PRO A 189 -0.18 15.62 -5.20
N ALA A 190 -1.25 15.03 -5.72
CA ALA A 190 -1.30 14.63 -7.12
C ALA A 190 -1.10 15.88 -8.00
N LYS A 191 -0.28 15.74 -9.05
CA LYS A 191 -0.03 16.81 -10.02
C LYS A 191 -1.18 16.96 -11.01
#